data_AF-A0A368F5S8-F1
#
_entry.id   AF-A0A368F5S8-F1
#
_cell.length_a   1.000
_cell.length_b   1.000
_cell.length_c   1.000
_cell.angle_alpha   90.00
_cell.angle_beta   90.00
_cell.angle_gamma   90.00
#
_symmetry.space_group_name_H-M   'P 1'
#
loop_
_entity.id
_entity.type
_entity.pdbx_description
1 polymer ?
#
loop_
_entity_poly.entity_id
_entity_poly.type
_entity_poly.pdbx_seq_one_letter_code
_entity_poly.pdbx_strand_id
1 'polypeptide(L)'
;LPERSAVFGRRCSALARTHPKEFASVDIDRFVSTASNADLLSFLHLFSDVEVEICGSIWDKAAGLLASSMASNVNLRAFVVNQLAVGMRSRSPQSSSRFKSCVEKLMHNPILNSSSLFVTECCRDWKVNICLSSLNFFLFGYTQCWRILGLEV
;
A
#
# COMPACT_ATOMS: atom_id res chain seq x y z
N LEU A 1 6.18 12.90 -22.36
CA LEU A 1 7.65 12.73 -22.23
C LEU A 1 7.94 11.77 -21.08
N PRO A 2 8.03 10.46 -21.35
CA PRO A 2 8.29 9.42 -20.34
C PRO A 2 9.59 9.64 -19.56
N GLU A 3 10.60 10.21 -20.22
CA GLU A 3 11.88 10.55 -19.62
C GLU A 3 11.75 11.57 -18.47
N ARG A 4 10.84 12.54 -18.61
CA ARG A 4 10.56 13.53 -17.54
C ARG A 4 9.89 12.86 -16.34
N SER A 5 8.99 11.90 -16.58
CA SER A 5 8.35 11.11 -15.53
C SER A 5 9.36 10.26 -14.76
N ALA A 6 10.28 9.60 -15.47
CA ALA A 6 11.32 8.79 -14.85
C ALA A 6 12.31 9.60 -14.01
N VAL A 7 12.74 10.77 -14.50
CA VAL A 7 13.61 11.69 -13.74
C VAL A 7 12.90 12.21 -12.50
N PHE A 8 11.63 12.60 -12.62
CA PHE A 8 10.81 13.02 -11.49
C PHE A 8 10.70 11.92 -10.43
N GLY A 9 10.34 10.70 -10.83
CA GLY A 9 10.21 9.56 -9.92
C GLY A 9 11.50 9.25 -9.15
N ARG A 10 12.64 9.19 -9.85
CA ARG A 10 13.95 8.96 -9.20
C ARG A 10 14.31 10.06 -8.19
N ARG A 11 14.09 11.33 -8.55
CA ARG A 11 14.36 12.46 -7.65
C ARG A 11 13.47 12.43 -6.41
N CYS A 12 12.18 12.18 -6.59
CA CYS A 12 11.23 12.08 -5.48
C CYS A 12 11.58 10.92 -4.55
N SER A 13 11.92 9.77 -5.12
CA SER A 13 12.30 8.57 -4.39
C SER A 13 13.63 8.75 -3.62
N ALA A 14 14.60 9.44 -4.20
CA ALA A 14 15.83 9.82 -3.50
C ALA A 14 15.53 10.79 -2.35
N LEU A 15 14.73 11.84 -2.61
CA LEU A 15 14.35 12.84 -1.62
C LEU A 15 13.60 12.21 -0.45
N ALA A 16 12.67 11.28 -0.70
CA ALA A 16 11.94 10.58 0.34
C ALA A 16 12.87 9.78 1.27
N ARG A 17 13.93 9.16 0.73
CA ARG A 17 14.90 8.41 1.55
C ARG A 17 15.87 9.31 2.33
N THR A 18 16.32 10.41 1.74
CA THR A 18 17.37 11.26 2.35
C THR A 18 16.82 12.42 3.17
N HIS A 19 15.69 13.01 2.76
CA HIS A 19 15.08 14.21 3.32
C HIS A 19 13.55 14.06 3.44
N PRO A 20 13.05 13.14 4.29
CA PRO A 20 11.62 12.79 4.37
C PRO A 20 10.71 13.96 4.74
N LYS A 21 11.22 14.94 5.50
CA LYS A 21 10.46 16.15 5.87
C LYS A 21 10.22 17.07 4.67
N GLU A 22 11.21 17.20 3.78
CA GLU A 22 11.08 18.01 2.56
C GLU A 22 10.19 17.30 1.54
N PHE A 23 10.29 15.97 1.48
CA PHE A 23 9.45 15.15 0.61
C PHE A 23 7.94 15.37 0.86
N ALA A 24 7.52 15.62 2.11
CA ALA A 24 6.13 15.91 2.44
C ALA A 24 5.56 17.15 1.73
N SER A 25 6.41 18.05 1.21
CA SER A 25 6.00 19.24 0.45
C SER A 25 5.86 18.99 -1.07
N VAL A 26 6.26 17.82 -1.55
CA VAL A 26 6.21 17.49 -2.98
C VAL A 26 4.77 17.21 -3.41
N ASP A 27 4.29 17.94 -4.42
CA ASP A 27 2.98 17.72 -5.03
C ASP A 27 3.00 16.49 -5.95
N ILE A 28 2.76 15.33 -5.35
CA ILE A 28 2.69 14.04 -6.03
C ILE A 28 1.36 13.88 -6.77
N ASP A 29 0.29 14.54 -6.30
CA ASP A 29 -1.04 14.44 -6.90
C ASP A 29 -1.08 15.00 -8.32
N ARG A 30 -0.32 16.07 -8.58
CA ARG A 30 -0.14 16.59 -9.94
C ARG A 30 0.52 15.59 -10.88
N PHE A 31 1.50 14.81 -10.41
CA PHE A 31 2.08 13.74 -11.21
C PHE A 31 1.07 12.61 -11.44
N VAL A 32 0.43 12.15 -10.37
CA VAL A 32 -0.52 11.03 -10.40
C VAL A 32 -1.71 11.31 -11.32
N SER A 33 -2.22 12.54 -11.35
CA SER A 33 -3.35 12.95 -12.21
C SER A 33 -3.02 12.92 -13.71
N THR A 34 -1.76 13.10 -14.09
CA THR A 34 -1.33 13.23 -15.50
C THR A 34 -0.52 12.04 -16.02
N ALA A 35 0.00 11.20 -15.12
CA ALA A 35 0.80 10.04 -15.48
C ALA A 35 -0.03 8.94 -16.16
N SER A 36 0.58 8.27 -17.14
CA SER A 36 0.06 7.02 -17.69
C SER A 36 0.12 5.89 -16.64
N ASN A 37 -0.65 4.83 -16.80
CA ASN A 37 -0.57 3.67 -15.89
C ASN A 37 0.83 3.05 -15.86
N ALA A 38 1.54 3.02 -17.00
CA ALA A 38 2.91 2.49 -17.07
C ALA A 38 3.91 3.36 -16.28
N ASP A 39 3.81 4.68 -16.41
CA ASP A 39 4.63 5.63 -15.66
C ASP A 39 4.31 5.58 -14.16
N LEU A 40 3.02 5.45 -13.81
CA LEU A 40 2.57 5.31 -12.43
C LEU A 40 3.11 4.03 -11.80
N LEU A 41 3.02 2.88 -12.47
CA LEU A 41 3.58 1.62 -11.96
C LEU A 41 5.09 1.70 -11.76
N SER A 42 5.81 2.31 -12.71
CA SER A 42 7.24 2.54 -12.59
C SER A 42 7.57 3.45 -11.41
N PHE A 43 6.75 4.48 -11.18
CA PHE A 43 6.85 5.35 -10.02
C PHE A 43 6.61 4.57 -8.72
N LEU A 44 5.50 3.83 -8.60
CA LEU A 44 5.17 3.05 -7.41
C LEU A 44 6.26 2.04 -7.04
N HIS A 45 6.89 1.41 -8.04
CA HIS A 45 8.01 0.50 -7.81
C HIS A 45 9.18 1.18 -7.08
N LEU A 46 9.52 2.43 -7.42
CA LEU A 46 10.59 3.19 -6.76
C LEU A 46 10.30 3.49 -5.28
N PHE A 47 9.06 3.34 -4.84
CA PHE A 47 8.63 3.59 -3.46
C PHE A 47 8.22 2.30 -2.71
N SER A 48 8.45 1.13 -3.30
CA SER A 48 8.06 -0.16 -2.71
C SER A 48 8.77 -0.48 -1.38
N ASP A 49 9.93 0.13 -1.15
CA ASP A 49 10.81 -0.05 0.02
C ASP A 49 11.01 1.25 0.83
N VAL A 50 10.35 2.34 0.46
CA VAL A 50 10.53 3.65 1.11
C VAL A 50 9.72 3.71 2.40
N GLU A 51 10.39 3.92 3.54
CA GLU A 51 9.75 3.98 4.87
C GLU A 51 9.12 5.35 5.20
N VAL A 52 8.56 6.01 4.19
CA VAL A 52 7.87 7.30 4.32
C VAL A 52 6.47 7.16 3.76
N GLU A 53 5.48 7.65 4.52
CA GLU A 53 4.10 7.66 4.07
C GLU A 53 3.93 8.68 2.96
N ILE A 54 3.42 8.23 1.83
CA ILE A 54 3.09 9.09 0.71
C ILE A 54 1.62 9.47 0.84
N CYS A 55 1.38 10.74 1.15
CA CYS A 55 0.05 11.32 1.23
C CYS A 55 -0.55 11.53 -0.16
N GLY A 56 -1.88 11.69 -0.21
CA GLY A 56 -2.62 12.08 -1.41
C GLY A 56 -3.29 10.93 -2.16
N SER A 57 -3.71 11.24 -3.38
CA SER A 57 -4.49 10.40 -4.29
C SER A 57 -3.72 9.22 -4.88
N ILE A 58 -2.38 9.22 -4.75
CA ILE A 58 -1.54 8.11 -5.22
C ILE A 58 -1.97 6.78 -4.62
N TRP A 59 -2.41 6.81 -3.36
CA TRP A 59 -2.88 5.64 -2.66
C TRP A 59 -4.14 5.07 -3.33
N ASP A 60 -5.13 5.93 -3.58
CA ASP A 60 -6.41 5.51 -4.16
C ASP A 60 -6.23 4.92 -5.56
N LYS A 61 -5.30 5.50 -6.33
CA LYS A 61 -4.91 4.96 -7.63
C LYS A 61 -4.22 3.61 -7.50
N ALA A 62 -3.26 3.45 -6.59
CA ALA A 62 -2.55 2.19 -6.39
C ALA A 62 -3.52 1.06 -5.95
N ALA A 63 -4.40 1.33 -4.99
CA ALA A 63 -5.41 0.39 -4.53
C ALA A 63 -6.42 0.05 -5.65
N GLY A 64 -6.81 1.03 -6.46
CA GLY A 64 -7.68 0.82 -7.62
C GLY A 64 -7.03 -0.05 -8.70
N LEU A 65 -5.76 0.17 -9.00
CA LEU A 65 -4.98 -0.67 -9.92
C LEU A 65 -4.81 -2.10 -9.40
N LEU A 66 -4.60 -2.25 -8.09
CA LEU A 66 -4.45 -3.54 -7.45
C LEU A 66 -5.75 -4.35 -7.57
N ALA A 67 -6.90 -3.70 -7.34
CA ALA A 67 -8.20 -4.34 -7.38
C ALA A 67 -8.64 -4.73 -8.80
N SER A 68 -8.38 -3.91 -9.82
CA SER A 68 -9.01 -4.08 -11.14
C SER A 68 -8.41 -5.21 -12.00
N SER A 69 -7.09 -5.33 -12.10
CA SER A 69 -6.45 -6.36 -12.94
C SER A 69 -4.98 -6.63 -12.66
N MET A 70 -4.34 -5.92 -11.72
CA MET A 70 -2.88 -5.95 -11.52
C MET A 70 -2.44 -6.54 -10.18
N ALA A 71 -3.27 -7.31 -9.49
CA ALA A 71 -2.86 -7.93 -8.22
C ALA A 71 -1.74 -8.98 -8.33
N SER A 72 -1.46 -9.50 -9.54
CA SER A 72 -0.27 -10.29 -9.81
C SER A 72 1.02 -9.46 -9.86
N ASN A 73 0.92 -8.14 -9.98
CA ASN A 73 2.07 -7.24 -10.01
C ASN A 73 2.70 -7.13 -8.62
N VAL A 74 3.82 -7.82 -8.43
CA VAL A 74 4.55 -7.90 -7.15
C VAL A 74 4.97 -6.52 -6.65
N ASN A 75 5.39 -5.61 -7.53
CA ASN A 75 5.83 -4.27 -7.15
C ASN A 75 4.69 -3.39 -6.65
N LEU A 76 3.51 -3.51 -7.28
CA LEU A 76 2.30 -2.84 -6.84
C LEU A 76 1.85 -3.36 -5.46
N ARG A 77 1.88 -4.69 -5.25
CA ARG A 77 1.60 -5.28 -3.93
C ARG A 77 2.58 -4.77 -2.88
N ALA A 78 3.88 -4.86 -3.16
CA ALA A 78 4.94 -4.43 -2.25
C ALA A 78 4.76 -2.96 -1.85
N PHE A 79 4.47 -2.08 -2.81
CA PHE A 79 4.15 -0.68 -2.53
C PHE A 79 2.95 -0.52 -1.59
N VAL A 80 1.83 -1.17 -1.89
CA VAL A 80 0.60 -1.03 -1.08
C VAL A 80 0.83 -1.57 0.33
N VAL A 81 1.45 -2.75 0.47
CA VAL A 81 1.78 -3.34 1.77
C VAL A 81 2.71 -2.43 2.57
N ASN A 82 3.79 -1.96 1.94
CA ASN A 82 4.76 -1.06 2.59
C ASN A 82 4.08 0.24 3.06
N GLN A 83 3.28 0.89 2.21
CA GLN A 83 2.61 2.14 2.58
C GLN A 83 1.58 1.97 3.69
N LEU A 84 0.87 0.84 3.73
CA LEU A 84 -0.01 0.50 4.85
C LEU A 84 0.81 0.27 6.13
N ALA A 85 1.94 -0.44 6.04
CA ALA A 85 2.83 -0.64 7.17
C ALA A 85 3.38 0.68 7.72
N VAL A 86 3.89 1.55 6.85
CA VAL A 86 4.42 2.85 7.25
C VAL A 86 3.33 3.73 7.86
N GLY A 87 2.16 3.82 7.24
CA GLY A 87 1.03 4.61 7.77
C GLY A 87 0.51 4.12 9.12
N MET A 88 0.49 2.81 9.34
CA MET A 88 0.08 2.24 10.63
C MET A 88 1.17 2.45 11.70
N ARG A 89 2.46 2.32 11.36
CA ARG A 89 3.59 2.64 12.27
C ARG A 89 3.60 4.12 12.65
N SER A 90 3.26 5.01 11.73
CA SER A 90 3.15 6.45 11.96
C SER A 90 1.86 6.86 12.71
N ARG A 91 0.94 5.90 12.95
CA ARG A 91 -0.40 6.13 13.50
C ARG A 91 -1.20 7.16 12.70
N SER A 92 -0.99 7.19 11.38
CA SER A 92 -1.72 8.07 10.47
C SER A 92 -3.22 7.75 10.53
N PRO A 93 -4.09 8.75 10.80
CA PRO A 93 -5.54 8.54 10.87
C PRO A 93 -6.12 7.95 9.57
N GLN A 94 -5.46 8.22 8.44
CA GLN A 94 -5.90 7.79 7.11
C GLN A 94 -5.45 6.35 6.80
N SER A 95 -4.46 5.81 7.50
CA SER A 95 -3.92 4.48 7.22
C SER A 95 -4.93 3.34 7.47
N SER A 96 -5.70 3.43 8.56
CA SER A 96 -6.72 2.44 8.91
C SER A 96 -7.92 2.44 7.95
N SER A 97 -8.37 3.62 7.50
CA SER A 97 -9.45 3.71 6.52
C SER A 97 -9.00 3.23 5.14
N ARG A 98 -7.77 3.55 4.75
CA ARG A 98 -7.10 3.04 3.55
C ARG A 98 -7.00 1.52 3.57
N PHE A 99 -6.55 0.93 4.67
CA PHE A 99 -6.50 -0.53 4.82
C PHE A 99 -7.87 -1.17 4.59
N LYS A 100 -8.91 -0.67 5.29
CA LYS A 100 -10.29 -1.15 5.15
C LYS A 100 -10.75 -1.11 3.69
N SER A 101 -10.60 0.04 3.04
CA SER A 101 -11.02 0.23 1.65
C SER A 101 -10.25 -0.69 0.69
N CYS A 102 -8.95 -0.92 0.91
CA CYS A 102 -8.16 -1.82 0.08
C CYS A 102 -8.63 -3.27 0.20
N VAL A 103 -8.84 -3.75 1.42
CA VAL A 103 -9.38 -5.10 1.68
C VAL A 103 -10.75 -5.24 1.02
N GLU A 104 -11.67 -4.30 1.24
CA GLU A 104 -13.00 -4.34 0.60
C GLU A 104 -12.90 -4.44 -0.92
N LYS A 105 -12.07 -3.62 -1.58
CA LYS A 105 -11.88 -3.65 -3.04
C LYS A 105 -11.31 -4.99 -3.55
N LEU A 106 -10.43 -5.63 -2.77
CA LEU A 106 -9.85 -6.94 -3.11
C LEU A 106 -10.88 -8.06 -2.95
N MET A 107 -11.71 -8.01 -1.90
CA MET A 107 -12.74 -9.02 -1.63
C MET A 107 -13.85 -9.06 -2.68
N HIS A 108 -14.15 -7.92 -3.32
CA HIS A 108 -15.15 -7.82 -4.38
C HIS A 108 -14.61 -8.23 -5.76
N ASN A 109 -13.34 -8.64 -5.88
CA ASN A 109 -12.76 -9.12 -7.13
C ASN A 109 -12.60 -10.65 -7.14
N PRO A 110 -13.52 -11.39 -7.80
CA PRO A 110 -13.56 -12.86 -7.78
C PRO A 110 -12.36 -13.53 -8.47
N ILE A 111 -11.58 -12.78 -9.25
CA ILE A 111 -10.33 -13.26 -9.90
C ILE A 111 -9.21 -13.45 -8.86
N LEU A 112 -9.32 -12.80 -7.69
CA LEU A 112 -8.26 -12.71 -6.70
C LEU A 112 -8.62 -13.50 -5.45
N ASN A 113 -8.39 -14.82 -5.49
CA ASN A 113 -8.20 -15.64 -4.29
C ASN A 113 -6.95 -15.23 -3.45
N SER A 114 -6.29 -14.14 -3.82
CA SER A 114 -5.07 -13.60 -3.20
C SER A 114 -5.33 -12.65 -2.02
N SER A 115 -6.58 -12.40 -1.63
CA SER A 115 -6.90 -11.59 -0.44
C SER A 115 -6.30 -12.18 0.83
N SER A 116 -6.31 -13.51 0.97
CA SER A 116 -5.68 -14.21 2.10
C SER A 116 -4.16 -14.06 2.08
N LEU A 117 -3.52 -14.15 0.90
CA LEU A 117 -2.09 -13.96 0.71
C LEU A 117 -1.67 -12.52 1.04
N PHE A 118 -2.42 -11.52 0.55
CA PHE A 118 -2.18 -10.11 0.79
C PHE A 118 -2.33 -9.74 2.27
N VAL A 119 -3.37 -10.23 2.93
CA VAL A 119 -3.55 -10.05 4.39
C VAL A 119 -2.43 -10.73 5.15
N THR A 120 -1.99 -11.92 4.73
CA THR A 120 -0.86 -12.63 5.36
C THR A 120 0.47 -11.91 5.14
N GLU A 121 0.75 -11.37 3.95
CA GLU A 121 1.92 -10.54 3.64
C GLU A 121 1.93 -9.29 4.54
N CYS A 122 0.80 -8.58 4.63
CA CYS A 122 0.63 -7.45 5.55
C CYS A 122 0.91 -7.86 7.01
N CYS A 123 0.26 -8.93 7.50
CA CYS A 123 0.41 -9.41 8.87
C CYS A 123 1.85 -9.85 9.20
N ARG A 124 2.56 -10.46 8.24
CA ARG A 124 3.95 -10.91 8.41
C ARG A 124 4.90 -9.73 8.59
N ASP A 125 4.78 -8.69 7.77
CA ASP A 125 5.59 -7.48 7.87
C ASP A 125 5.26 -6.63 9.10
N TRP A 126 4.10 -6.86 9.72
CA TRP A 126 3.60 -6.08 10.86
C TRP A 126 4.06 -6.54 12.26
N LYS A 127 4.91 -7.58 12.39
CA LYS A 127 5.40 -8.09 13.69
C LYS A 127 4.30 -8.08 14.78
N VAL A 128 3.14 -8.68 14.47
CA VAL A 128 2.05 -9.23 15.33
C VAL A 128 1.40 -8.32 16.40
N ASN A 129 2.06 -7.34 17.02
CA ASN A 129 1.53 -6.67 18.22
C ASN A 129 0.48 -5.57 17.97
N ILE A 130 0.48 -4.93 16.79
CA ILE A 130 -0.53 -3.90 16.45
C ILE A 130 -1.76 -4.54 15.77
N CYS A 131 -1.61 -5.75 15.21
CA CYS A 131 -2.71 -6.47 14.60
C CYS A 131 -3.86 -6.72 15.59
N LEU A 132 -3.58 -7.12 16.84
CA LEU A 132 -4.63 -7.49 17.79
C LEU A 132 -5.62 -6.34 18.12
N SER A 133 -5.16 -5.09 18.22
CA SER A 133 -6.03 -3.97 18.56
C SER A 133 -6.86 -3.46 17.38
N SER A 134 -6.33 -3.52 16.15
CA SER A 134 -7.08 -3.15 14.95
C SER A 134 -7.90 -4.30 14.36
N LEU A 135 -7.48 -5.56 14.54
CA LEU A 135 -8.25 -6.75 14.18
C LEU A 135 -9.40 -7.03 15.15
N ASN A 136 -9.37 -6.57 16.41
CA ASN A 136 -10.56 -6.63 17.27
C ASN A 136 -11.78 -5.90 16.65
N PHE A 137 -11.54 -4.95 15.74
CA PHE A 137 -12.59 -4.30 14.95
C PHE A 137 -13.02 -5.10 13.71
N PHE A 138 -12.21 -6.06 13.24
CA PHE A 138 -12.46 -6.94 12.09
C PHE A 138 -12.85 -8.38 12.49
N LEU A 139 -12.70 -8.72 13.77
CA LEU A 139 -12.78 -10.08 14.32
C LEU A 139 -14.19 -10.69 14.33
N PHE A 140 -15.23 -9.92 13.99
CA PHE A 140 -16.56 -10.49 13.78
C PHE A 140 -16.74 -11.16 12.40
N GLY A 141 -15.81 -10.96 11.45
CA GLY A 141 -15.98 -11.45 10.07
C GLY A 141 -15.09 -12.62 9.64
N TYR A 142 -13.92 -12.84 10.26
CA TYR A 142 -12.93 -13.78 9.71
C TYR A 142 -12.19 -14.58 10.80
N THR A 143 -12.80 -15.67 11.24
CA THR A 143 -12.15 -16.76 12.00
C THR A 143 -11.06 -17.48 11.20
N GLN A 144 -10.92 -17.24 9.90
CA GLN A 144 -9.97 -17.93 9.02
C GLN A 144 -8.53 -17.36 9.05
N CYS A 145 -8.33 -16.09 9.45
CA CYS A 145 -6.97 -15.52 9.53
C CYS A 145 -6.13 -16.15 10.65
N TRP A 146 -6.77 -16.62 11.72
CA TRP A 146 -6.10 -17.25 12.86
C TRP A 146 -5.51 -18.62 12.53
N ARG A 147 -6.21 -19.40 11.70
CA ARG A 147 -5.72 -20.71 11.23
C ARG A 147 -4.52 -20.61 10.29
N ILE A 148 -4.45 -19.59 9.44
CA ILE A 148 -3.35 -19.40 8.49
C ILE A 148 -2.05 -18.99 9.21
N LEU A 149 -2.15 -18.34 10.37
CA LEU A 149 -1.00 -17.88 11.15
C LEU A 149 -0.54 -18.89 12.22
N GLY A 150 -1.19 -20.05 12.37
CA GLY A 150 -0.80 -21.09 13.34
C GLY A 150 -0.86 -20.63 14.80
N LEU A 151 -1.65 -19.59 15.09
CA LEU A 151 -1.83 -19.01 16.42
C LEU A 151 -3.21 -19.39 16.97
N GLU A 152 -3.55 -20.68 16.97
CA GLU A 152 -4.68 -21.16 17.79
C GLU A 152 -4.22 -21.24 19.26
N VAL A 153 -4.96 -20.57 20.15
CA VAL A 153 -4.99 -20.84 21.60
C VAL A 153 -6.30 -21.53 21.90
#